data_AF-A0A1M3DZP0-F1
#
_entry.id   AF-A0A1M3DZP0-F1
#
_cell.length_a   1.000
_cell.length_b   1.000
_cell.length_c   1.000
_cell.angle_alpha   90.00
_cell.angle_beta   90.00
_cell.angle_gamma   90.00
#
_symmetry.space_group_name_H-M   'P 1'
#
loop_
_entity.id
_entity.type
_entity.pdbx_description
1 polymer ?
#
loop_
_entity_poly.entity_id
_entity_poly.type
_entity_poly.pdbx_seq_one_letter_code
_entity_poly.pdbx_strand_id
1 'polypeptide(L)'
;MPAKKQQSGKEQQSSSKKGSERIVDNAQKIVSSAIHVLEEEIAAGILAAKKLENKLIDVEEVRGNQDELMNRIRRDTHEAVDLFLDAFSALTQQLNSYVDKSKTKESKSRSASVKQQYTPSESTSNVFLEAAKIAKPGEVIHFQLLISDDEQLTQLSLQKSAFTSNSIHRIELRNISVKPATIQIKPKDKAEITITVKIPKTAASGIYHATFTDKYNPKVLIILSLEIAA
;
A
#
# COMPACT_ATOMS: atom_id res chain seq x y z
N MET A 1 38.56 74.78 -15.45
CA MET A 1 38.35 75.05 -14.00
C MET A 1 36.84 75.16 -13.75
N PRO A 2 36.27 74.74 -12.60
CA PRO A 2 36.66 73.74 -11.60
C PRO A 2 35.53 72.69 -11.33
N ALA A 3 35.74 71.85 -10.32
CA ALA A 3 34.95 70.69 -9.91
C ALA A 3 34.16 70.90 -8.59
N LYS A 4 33.12 70.07 -8.32
CA LYS A 4 32.78 69.40 -7.02
C LYS A 4 31.41 68.66 -7.09
N LYS A 5 31.36 67.34 -6.78
CA LYS A 5 30.86 66.66 -5.54
C LYS A 5 29.34 66.83 -5.25
N GLN A 6 28.53 65.90 -4.72
CA GLN A 6 28.52 64.46 -4.35
C GLN A 6 27.14 64.23 -3.66
N GLN A 7 26.51 63.05 -3.79
CA GLN A 7 25.57 62.33 -2.86
C GLN A 7 24.47 61.60 -3.68
N SER A 8 24.35 60.26 -3.73
CA SER A 8 24.10 59.21 -2.71
C SER A 8 22.63 58.74 -2.68
N GLY A 9 22.37 57.48 -3.09
CA GLY A 9 21.39 56.61 -2.39
C GLY A 9 20.26 55.94 -3.21
N LYS A 10 20.33 54.58 -3.28
CA LYS A 10 19.22 53.58 -3.19
C LYS A 10 18.13 53.57 -4.28
N GLU A 11 17.50 52.47 -4.70
CA GLU A 11 17.33 51.11 -4.17
C GLU A 11 16.86 50.19 -5.32
N GLN A 12 17.31 48.93 -5.32
CA GLN A 12 16.74 47.83 -6.10
C GLN A 12 15.40 47.38 -5.49
N GLN A 13 14.63 46.61 -6.28
CA GLN A 13 13.55 45.67 -5.91
C GLN A 13 12.11 46.13 -6.14
N SER A 14 11.51 45.63 -7.22
CA SER A 14 10.05 45.39 -7.31
C SER A 14 9.69 44.34 -8.38
N SER A 15 10.09 43.08 -8.18
CA SER A 15 9.65 41.96 -9.05
C SER A 15 9.17 40.71 -8.30
N SER A 16 8.82 40.82 -7.02
CA SER A 16 8.50 39.64 -6.18
C SER A 16 7.00 39.39 -5.91
N LYS A 17 6.05 40.19 -6.43
CA LYS A 17 4.61 40.02 -6.09
C LYS A 17 3.75 39.24 -7.10
N LYS A 18 4.18 39.04 -8.35
CA LYS A 18 3.37 38.34 -9.38
C LYS A 18 3.48 36.80 -9.37
N GLY A 19 4.47 36.24 -8.67
CA GLY A 19 4.68 34.80 -8.61
C GLY A 19 3.76 34.08 -7.62
N SER A 20 3.48 34.70 -6.47
CA SER A 20 2.69 34.08 -5.39
C SER A 20 1.21 33.91 -5.75
N GLU A 21 0.59 34.93 -6.35
CA GLU A 21 -0.84 34.89 -6.74
C GLU A 21 -1.11 33.79 -7.79
N ARG A 22 -0.23 33.61 -8.77
CA ARG A 22 -0.37 32.56 -9.80
C ARG A 22 -0.24 31.14 -9.24
N ILE A 23 0.55 30.95 -8.18
CA ILE A 23 0.73 29.65 -7.53
C ILE A 23 -0.50 29.31 -6.68
N VAL A 24 -1.07 30.31 -5.99
CA VAL A 24 -2.31 30.13 -5.20
C VAL A 24 -3.50 29.85 -6.13
N ASP A 25 -3.63 30.56 -7.25
CA ASP A 25 -4.70 30.32 -8.23
C ASP A 25 -4.62 28.93 -8.87
N ASN A 26 -3.40 28.44 -9.15
CA ASN A 26 -3.21 27.10 -9.69
C ASN A 26 -3.46 26.01 -8.65
N ALA A 27 -3.07 26.22 -7.39
CA ALA A 27 -3.37 25.30 -6.29
C ALA A 27 -4.88 25.17 -6.07
N GLN A 28 -5.62 26.28 -6.09
CA GLN A 28 -7.09 26.27 -5.99
C GLN A 28 -7.74 25.54 -7.16
N LYS A 29 -7.28 25.76 -8.40
CA LYS A 29 -7.79 25.02 -9.57
C LYS A 29 -7.52 23.52 -9.51
N ILE A 30 -6.33 23.12 -9.05
CA ILE A 30 -5.98 21.70 -8.87
C ILE A 30 -6.85 21.07 -7.79
N VAL A 31 -7.04 21.75 -6.66
CA VAL A 31 -7.92 21.27 -5.58
C VAL A 31 -9.36 21.16 -6.06
N SER A 32 -9.90 22.15 -6.77
CA SER A 32 -11.25 22.09 -7.32
C SER A 32 -11.42 20.98 -8.37
N SER A 33 -10.41 20.77 -9.23
CA SER A 33 -10.43 19.68 -10.21
C SER A 33 -10.35 18.31 -9.52
N ALA A 34 -9.56 18.17 -8.47
CA ALA A 34 -9.45 16.94 -7.70
C ALA A 34 -10.77 16.64 -6.96
N ILE A 35 -11.44 17.66 -6.41
CA ILE A 35 -12.77 17.52 -5.79
C ILE A 35 -13.79 17.04 -6.82
N HIS A 36 -13.81 17.63 -8.02
CA HIS A 36 -14.76 17.25 -9.06
C HIS A 36 -14.57 15.79 -9.53
N VAL A 37 -13.32 15.35 -9.71
CA VAL A 37 -13.02 13.95 -10.02
C VAL A 37 -13.42 13.03 -8.87
N LEU A 38 -13.20 13.44 -7.62
CA LEU A 38 -13.64 12.70 -6.44
C LEU A 38 -15.16 12.55 -6.38
N GLU A 39 -15.91 13.62 -6.67
CA GLU A 39 -17.37 13.59 -6.71
C GLU A 39 -17.88 12.65 -7.80
N GLU A 40 -17.26 12.64 -8.98
CA GLU A 40 -17.64 11.77 -10.09
C GLU A 40 -17.36 10.29 -9.79
N GLU A 41 -16.19 9.97 -9.23
CA GLU A 41 -15.85 8.59 -8.84
C GLU A 41 -16.69 8.10 -7.64
N ILE A 42 -17.03 8.98 -6.69
CA ILE A 42 -17.97 8.64 -5.61
C ILE A 42 -19.37 8.39 -6.18
N ALA A 43 -19.84 9.21 -7.12
CA ALA A 43 -21.14 9.02 -7.76
C ALA A 43 -21.19 7.71 -8.56
N ALA A 44 -20.13 7.39 -9.31
CA ALA A 44 -20.00 6.13 -10.03
C ALA A 44 -19.96 4.93 -9.07
N GLY A 45 -19.24 5.05 -7.96
CA GLY A 45 -19.18 4.04 -6.89
C GLY A 45 -20.54 3.79 -6.23
N ILE A 46 -21.28 4.86 -5.88
CA ILE A 46 -22.64 4.75 -5.29
C ILE A 46 -23.61 4.10 -6.29
N LEU A 47 -23.54 4.48 -7.56
CA LEU A 47 -24.41 3.93 -8.60
C LEU A 47 -24.11 2.44 -8.84
N ALA A 48 -22.84 2.05 -8.82
CA ALA A 48 -22.41 0.66 -8.91
C ALA A 48 -22.88 -0.15 -7.68
N ALA A 49 -22.74 0.40 -6.48
CA ALA A 49 -23.21 -0.23 -5.24
C ALA A 49 -24.73 -0.43 -5.24
N LYS A 50 -25.51 0.57 -5.68
CA LYS A 50 -26.98 0.48 -5.79
C LYS A 50 -27.42 -0.55 -6.83
N LYS A 51 -26.68 -0.69 -7.92
CA LYS A 51 -26.92 -1.72 -8.94
C LYS A 51 -26.58 -3.12 -8.43
N LEU A 52 -25.60 -3.24 -7.53
CA LEU A 52 -25.24 -4.48 -6.86
C LEU A 52 -26.29 -4.89 -5.80
N GLU A 53 -26.78 -3.93 -5.02
CA GLU A 53 -27.88 -4.09 -4.06
C GLU A 53 -29.11 -4.71 -4.73
N ASN A 54 -29.58 -4.12 -5.83
CA ASN A 54 -30.74 -4.61 -6.59
C ASN A 54 -30.53 -6.00 -7.22
N LYS A 55 -29.30 -6.48 -7.36
CA LYS A 55 -28.97 -7.78 -7.95
C LYS A 55 -28.75 -8.87 -6.91
N LEU A 56 -28.46 -8.50 -5.67
CA LEU A 56 -28.18 -9.42 -4.56
C LEU A 56 -29.34 -9.52 -3.56
N ILE A 57 -30.24 -8.54 -3.51
CA ILE A 57 -31.39 -8.53 -2.60
C ILE A 57 -32.66 -8.76 -3.41
N ASP A 58 -33.22 -9.97 -3.33
CA ASP A 58 -34.58 -10.25 -3.77
C ASP A 58 -35.57 -9.84 -2.66
N VAL A 59 -36.14 -8.64 -2.80
CA VAL A 59 -37.00 -8.00 -1.78
C VAL A 59 -38.26 -8.82 -1.48
N GLU A 60 -38.71 -9.65 -2.43
CA GLU A 60 -39.90 -10.50 -2.27
C GLU A 60 -39.60 -11.78 -1.46
N GLU A 61 -38.37 -12.31 -1.50
CA GLU A 61 -37.96 -13.50 -0.73
C GLU A 61 -37.65 -13.16 0.74
N VAL A 62 -37.18 -11.93 1.01
CA VAL A 62 -36.78 -11.46 2.35
C VAL A 62 -37.96 -11.21 3.30
N ARG A 63 -39.17 -10.95 2.79
CA ARG A 63 -40.37 -10.73 3.63
C ARG A 63 -40.94 -12.01 4.28
N GLY A 64 -40.59 -13.19 3.78
CA GLY A 64 -41.11 -14.47 4.28
C GLY A 64 -40.39 -15.03 5.51
N ASN A 65 -39.14 -14.62 5.77
CA ASN A 65 -38.26 -15.22 6.79
C ASN A 65 -37.57 -14.15 7.68
N GLN A 66 -38.32 -13.13 8.08
CA GLN A 66 -37.80 -11.96 8.78
C GLN A 66 -37.13 -12.29 10.13
N ASP A 67 -37.63 -13.25 10.91
CA ASP A 67 -37.10 -13.54 12.25
C ASP A 67 -35.77 -14.34 12.20
N GLU A 68 -35.64 -15.26 11.24
CA GLU A 68 -34.42 -16.05 11.06
C GLU A 68 -33.30 -15.20 10.42
N LEU A 69 -33.66 -14.31 9.49
CA LEU A 69 -32.76 -13.31 8.94
C LEU A 69 -32.32 -12.29 9.98
N MET A 70 -33.19 -11.81 10.86
CA MET A 70 -32.80 -10.85 11.91
C MET A 70 -31.86 -11.47 12.95
N ASN A 71 -32.02 -12.76 13.26
CA ASN A 71 -31.09 -13.47 14.13
C ASN A 71 -29.73 -13.73 13.46
N ARG A 72 -29.72 -14.05 12.16
CA ARG A 72 -28.49 -14.22 11.37
C ARG A 72 -27.77 -12.89 11.15
N ILE A 73 -28.49 -11.84 10.73
CA ILE A 73 -27.97 -10.48 10.57
C ILE A 73 -27.42 -9.97 11.90
N ARG A 74 -28.13 -10.13 13.03
CA ARG A 74 -27.61 -9.67 14.33
C ARG A 74 -26.29 -10.35 14.69
N ARG A 75 -26.16 -11.64 14.42
CA ARG A 75 -24.93 -12.40 14.67
C ARG A 75 -23.81 -11.96 13.73
N ASP A 76 -24.09 -11.91 12.44
CA ASP A 76 -23.10 -11.58 11.39
C ASP A 76 -22.69 -10.10 11.45
N THR A 77 -23.58 -9.20 11.89
CA THR A 77 -23.28 -7.76 12.05
C THR A 77 -22.36 -7.55 13.25
N HIS A 78 -22.53 -8.30 14.35
CA HIS A 78 -21.61 -8.17 15.48
C HIS A 78 -20.20 -8.63 15.08
N GLU A 79 -20.08 -9.73 14.32
CA GLU A 79 -18.80 -10.23 13.83
C GLU A 79 -18.16 -9.28 12.78
N ALA A 80 -18.96 -8.69 11.89
CA ALA A 80 -18.48 -7.71 10.91
C ALA A 80 -18.06 -6.38 11.56
N VAL A 81 -18.80 -5.92 12.57
CA VAL A 81 -18.47 -4.70 13.33
C VAL A 81 -17.20 -4.93 14.16
N ASP A 82 -17.07 -6.09 14.81
CA ASP A 82 -15.85 -6.41 15.57
C ASP A 82 -14.63 -6.51 14.64
N LEU A 83 -14.75 -7.21 13.50
CA LEU A 83 -13.69 -7.27 12.49
C LEU A 83 -13.31 -5.90 11.95
N PHE A 84 -14.29 -5.02 11.73
CA PHE A 84 -14.06 -3.65 11.29
C PHE A 84 -13.35 -2.82 12.38
N LEU A 85 -13.77 -2.92 13.63
CA LEU A 85 -13.15 -2.21 14.76
C LEU A 85 -11.74 -2.72 15.04
N ASP A 86 -11.48 -4.02 14.86
CA ASP A 86 -10.16 -4.61 14.96
C ASP A 86 -9.25 -4.14 13.82
N ALA A 87 -9.74 -4.13 12.58
CA ALA A 87 -9.00 -3.61 11.43
C ALA A 87 -8.72 -2.11 11.58
N PHE A 88 -9.69 -1.33 12.07
CA PHE A 88 -9.53 0.09 12.33
C PHE A 88 -8.54 0.36 13.47
N SER A 89 -8.57 -0.45 14.52
CA SER A 89 -7.62 -0.38 15.64
C SER A 89 -6.20 -0.74 15.19
N ALA A 90 -6.05 -1.80 14.39
CA ALA A 90 -4.76 -2.20 13.80
C ALA A 90 -4.19 -1.11 12.90
N LEU A 91 -5.01 -0.50 12.05
CA LEU A 91 -4.61 0.62 11.20
C LEU A 91 -4.20 1.85 12.02
N THR A 92 -4.95 2.17 13.08
CA THR A 92 -4.65 3.29 13.99
C THR A 92 -3.35 3.07 14.75
N GLN A 93 -3.07 1.84 15.18
CA GLN A 93 -1.79 1.47 15.81
C GLN A 93 -0.61 1.55 14.84
N GLN A 94 -0.81 1.18 13.57
CA GLN A 94 0.19 1.37 12.53
C GLN A 94 0.43 2.87 12.27
N LEU A 95 -0.61 3.69 12.22
CA LEU A 95 -0.46 5.15 12.06
C LEU A 95 0.29 5.78 13.24
N ASN A 96 -0.07 5.43 14.47
CA ASN A 96 0.61 5.93 15.67
C ASN A 96 2.08 5.48 15.73
N SER A 97 2.40 4.26 15.33
CA SER A 97 3.80 3.79 15.29
C SER A 97 4.65 4.43 14.18
N TYR A 98 4.04 4.96 13.12
CA TYR A 98 4.72 5.84 12.15
C TYR A 98 4.90 7.26 12.69
N VAL A 99 3.91 7.79 13.42
CA VAL A 99 4.00 9.11 14.06
C VAL A 99 5.03 9.11 15.19
N ASP A 100 5.11 8.06 16.00
CA ASP A 100 6.11 7.92 17.08
C ASP A 100 7.53 7.67 16.54
N LYS A 101 7.69 6.99 15.39
CA LYS A 101 9.00 6.86 14.73
C LYS A 101 9.56 8.17 14.18
N SER A 102 8.72 9.20 14.00
CA SER A 102 9.17 10.55 13.63
C SER A 102 9.64 11.41 14.81
N LYS A 103 9.33 10.98 16.04
CA LYS A 103 9.76 11.62 17.29
C LYS A 103 10.30 10.55 18.23
N THR A 104 11.58 10.20 18.10
CA THR A 104 12.51 9.83 19.21
C THR A 104 13.70 9.06 18.62
N LYS A 105 14.73 9.80 18.21
CA LYS A 105 16.09 9.36 18.48
C LYS A 105 16.36 9.72 19.93
N GLU A 106 16.32 8.74 20.83
CA GLU A 106 17.17 8.61 22.03
C GLU A 106 16.60 7.57 23.01
N SER A 107 17.43 6.55 23.26
CA SER A 107 17.72 6.00 24.59
C SER A 107 16.67 5.21 25.39
N LYS A 108 17.10 3.96 25.65
CA LYS A 108 17.08 3.21 26.92
C LYS A 108 15.84 2.37 27.27
N SER A 109 16.16 1.08 27.42
CA SER A 109 15.41 0.02 28.07
C SER A 109 14.81 0.42 29.42
N ARG A 110 13.57 -0.05 29.66
CA ARG A 110 13.16 -0.60 30.96
C ARG A 110 12.03 -1.61 30.73
N SER A 111 12.28 -2.83 31.19
CA SER A 111 11.32 -3.92 31.25
C SER A 111 10.13 -3.56 32.15
N ALA A 112 8.92 -3.83 31.68
CA ALA A 112 7.76 -4.05 32.53
C ALA A 112 7.05 -5.29 31.99
N SER A 113 7.18 -6.37 32.73
CA SER A 113 6.56 -7.67 32.49
C SER A 113 5.04 -7.58 32.63
N VAL A 114 4.32 -7.71 31.52
CA VAL A 114 2.90 -8.03 31.50
C VAL A 114 2.79 -9.50 31.07
N LYS A 115 2.28 -10.35 31.97
CA LYS A 115 1.90 -11.73 31.65
C LYS A 115 0.70 -11.67 30.69
N GLN A 116 0.95 -11.71 29.39
CA GLN A 116 -0.07 -12.00 28.40
C GLN A 116 -0.13 -13.52 28.21
N GLN A 117 -1.31 -14.06 28.51
CA GLN A 117 -1.67 -15.43 28.18
C GLN A 117 -1.60 -15.58 26.66
N TYR A 118 -0.71 -16.47 26.22
CA TYR A 118 -0.61 -16.91 24.84
C TYR A 118 -1.88 -17.71 24.49
N THR A 119 -2.83 -17.07 23.83
CA THR A 119 -3.52 -17.75 22.75
C THR A 119 -2.59 -17.69 21.54
N PRO A 120 -2.40 -18.78 20.77
CA PRO A 120 -1.61 -18.72 19.55
C PRO A 120 -2.37 -17.86 18.54
N SER A 121 -2.09 -16.56 18.54
CA SER A 121 -2.42 -15.69 17.41
C SER A 121 -1.51 -16.14 16.28
N GLU A 122 -2.09 -16.87 15.33
CA GLU A 122 -1.43 -17.24 14.09
C GLU A 122 -1.15 -15.95 13.29
N SER A 123 -0.04 -15.29 13.62
CA SER A 123 0.40 -14.08 12.95
C SER A 123 0.67 -14.39 11.47
N THR A 124 -0.20 -13.89 10.60
CA THR A 124 0.07 -13.83 9.16
C THR A 124 1.24 -12.87 8.97
N SER A 125 2.39 -13.39 8.56
CA SER A 125 3.58 -12.59 8.26
C SER A 125 3.45 -12.03 6.83
N ASN A 126 2.73 -10.92 6.72
CA ASN A 126 2.63 -10.18 5.46
C ASN A 126 3.90 -9.34 5.26
N VAL A 127 4.61 -9.56 4.16
CA VAL A 127 5.82 -8.81 3.80
C VAL A 127 5.50 -7.93 2.59
N PHE A 128 5.64 -6.62 2.73
CA PHE A 128 5.46 -5.67 1.62
C PHE A 128 6.82 -5.17 1.12
N LEU A 129 7.05 -5.24 -0.18
CA LEU A 129 8.29 -4.78 -0.83
C LEU A 129 7.95 -3.85 -1.99
N GLU A 130 8.55 -2.67 -1.96
CA GLU A 130 8.42 -1.68 -3.03
C GLU A 130 9.69 -1.63 -3.86
N ALA A 131 9.54 -1.39 -5.16
CA ALA A 131 10.67 -1.21 -6.05
C ALA A 131 11.50 0.00 -5.60
N ALA A 132 12.83 -0.14 -5.58
CA ALA A 132 13.73 0.92 -5.14
C ALA A 132 13.71 2.17 -6.04
N LYS A 133 13.10 2.08 -7.23
CA LYS A 133 12.99 3.15 -8.20
C LYS A 133 11.74 2.98 -9.06
N ILE A 134 11.26 4.10 -9.59
CA ILE A 134 10.29 4.13 -10.68
C ILE A 134 10.95 3.52 -11.91
N ALA A 135 10.30 2.52 -12.48
CA ALA A 135 10.84 1.74 -13.57
C ALA A 135 10.35 2.25 -14.92
N LYS A 136 11.11 1.93 -15.99
CA LYS A 136 10.73 2.27 -17.36
C LYS A 136 10.30 1.04 -18.16
N PRO A 137 9.45 1.18 -19.19
CA PRO A 137 9.17 0.08 -20.11
C PRO A 137 10.45 -0.54 -20.69
N GLY A 138 10.56 -1.87 -20.66
CA GLY A 138 11.76 -2.60 -21.11
C GLY A 138 12.85 -2.79 -20.05
N GLU A 139 12.72 -2.19 -18.87
CA GLU A 139 13.69 -2.29 -17.79
C GLU A 139 13.59 -3.61 -17.01
N VAL A 140 14.66 -3.98 -16.29
CA VAL A 140 14.67 -5.12 -15.38
C VAL A 140 14.84 -4.64 -13.93
N ILE A 141 13.90 -5.02 -13.07
CA ILE A 141 13.89 -4.70 -11.64
C ILE A 141 14.21 -5.96 -10.83
N HIS A 142 14.93 -5.78 -9.73
CA HIS A 142 15.34 -6.84 -8.83
C HIS A 142 14.83 -6.53 -7.42
N PHE A 143 14.22 -7.52 -6.79
CA PHE A 143 13.89 -7.52 -5.37
C PHE A 143 14.73 -8.58 -4.69
N GLN A 144 15.35 -8.22 -3.57
CA GLN A 144 16.12 -9.14 -2.74
C GLN A 144 15.36 -9.38 -1.44
N LEU A 145 15.19 -10.66 -1.11
CA LEU A 145 14.54 -11.11 0.10
C LEU A 145 15.52 -11.94 0.90
N LEU A 146 15.63 -11.61 2.18
CA LEU A 146 16.38 -12.39 3.15
C LEU A 146 15.39 -13.04 4.10
N ILE A 147 15.37 -14.36 4.14
CA ILE A 147 14.43 -15.15 4.94
C ILE A 147 15.24 -16.01 5.90
N SER A 148 14.77 -16.11 7.14
CA SER A 148 15.37 -16.94 8.17
C SER A 148 14.28 -17.59 9.02
N ASP A 149 14.60 -18.77 9.53
CA ASP A 149 13.79 -19.47 10.52
C ASP A 149 14.70 -19.80 11.70
N ASP A 150 14.34 -19.36 12.89
CA ASP A 150 15.19 -19.51 14.09
C ASP A 150 14.97 -20.85 14.80
N GLU A 151 13.85 -21.52 14.53
CA GLU A 151 13.39 -22.67 15.32
C GLU A 151 13.46 -23.98 14.55
N GLN A 152 13.09 -23.99 13.27
CA GLN A 152 12.85 -25.23 12.54
C GLN A 152 13.52 -25.27 11.16
N LEU A 153 13.71 -26.49 10.66
CA LEU A 153 14.11 -26.72 9.28
C LEU A 153 12.88 -26.47 8.39
N THR A 154 12.91 -25.39 7.63
CA THR A 154 11.75 -24.93 6.86
C THR A 154 12.02 -25.02 5.37
N GLN A 155 11.11 -25.67 4.65
CA GLN A 155 11.13 -25.70 3.20
C GLN A 155 10.25 -24.56 2.66
N LEU A 156 10.81 -23.76 1.75
CA LEU A 156 10.15 -22.61 1.16
C LEU A 156 10.09 -22.77 -0.36
N SER A 157 8.90 -22.57 -0.93
CA SER A 157 8.65 -22.60 -2.37
C SER A 157 7.65 -21.53 -2.75
N LEU A 158 8.14 -20.38 -3.22
CA LEU A 158 7.30 -19.24 -3.58
C LEU A 158 6.49 -19.49 -4.86
N GLN A 159 5.17 -19.48 -4.73
CA GLN A 159 4.20 -19.37 -5.82
C GLN A 159 3.97 -17.89 -6.10
N LYS A 160 4.06 -17.51 -7.38
CA LYS A 160 3.99 -16.11 -7.82
C LYS A 160 2.72 -15.87 -8.62
N SER A 161 2.13 -14.68 -8.47
CA SER A 161 1.10 -14.16 -9.38
C SER A 161 1.69 -13.18 -10.40
N ALA A 162 0.89 -12.82 -11.40
CA ALA A 162 1.24 -11.75 -12.34
C ALA A 162 1.10 -10.40 -11.66
N PHE A 163 1.85 -9.40 -12.12
CA PHE A 163 1.59 -8.03 -11.68
C PHE A 163 0.36 -7.47 -12.38
N THR A 164 -0.52 -6.81 -11.65
CA THR A 164 -1.73 -6.18 -12.19
C THR A 164 -1.82 -4.72 -11.76
N SER A 165 -2.27 -3.86 -12.66
CA SER A 165 -2.60 -2.46 -12.41
C SER A 165 -4.07 -2.22 -12.74
N ASN A 166 -4.84 -1.75 -11.75
CA ASN A 166 -6.25 -1.35 -11.85
C ASN A 166 -7.12 -2.26 -12.74
N SER A 167 -6.89 -3.58 -12.71
CA SER A 167 -7.53 -4.66 -13.48
C SER A 167 -7.33 -4.71 -15.01
N ILE A 168 -6.83 -3.66 -15.65
CA ILE A 168 -6.74 -3.58 -17.13
C ILE A 168 -5.35 -3.95 -17.64
N HIS A 169 -4.29 -3.54 -16.93
CA HIS A 169 -2.91 -3.76 -17.36
C HIS A 169 -2.24 -4.83 -16.53
N ARG A 170 -1.45 -5.70 -17.19
CA ARG A 170 -0.85 -6.88 -16.56
C ARG A 170 0.56 -7.14 -17.08
N ILE A 171 1.49 -7.41 -16.18
CA ILE A 171 2.79 -7.99 -16.52
C ILE A 171 2.72 -9.49 -16.25
N GLU A 172 2.79 -10.26 -17.33
CA GLU A 172 2.61 -11.71 -17.26
C GLU A 172 3.69 -12.44 -16.46
N LEU A 173 3.31 -13.59 -15.89
CA LEU A 173 4.18 -14.47 -15.10
C LEU A 173 5.51 -14.83 -15.77
N ARG A 174 5.53 -14.92 -17.10
CA ARG A 174 6.74 -15.20 -17.90
C ARG A 174 7.83 -14.13 -17.74
N ASN A 175 7.45 -12.93 -17.34
CA ASN A 175 8.34 -11.82 -17.11
C ASN A 175 8.91 -11.79 -15.69
N ILE A 176 8.45 -12.69 -14.82
CA ILE A 176 8.81 -12.75 -13.41
C ILE A 176 9.61 -14.04 -13.18
N SER A 177 10.80 -13.92 -12.60
CA SER A 177 11.67 -15.05 -12.28
C SER A 177 12.06 -15.00 -10.81
N VAL A 178 12.10 -16.15 -10.15
CA VAL A 178 12.47 -16.28 -8.74
C VAL A 178 13.65 -17.25 -8.65
N LYS A 179 14.72 -16.84 -7.96
CA LYS A 179 15.92 -17.65 -7.76
C LYS A 179 16.37 -17.58 -6.30
N PRO A 180 16.56 -18.72 -5.62
CA PRO A 180 16.16 -20.07 -6.02
C PRO A 180 14.62 -20.23 -6.06
N ALA A 181 14.13 -21.20 -6.83
CA ALA A 181 12.68 -21.49 -6.89
C ALA A 181 12.17 -22.25 -5.66
N THR A 182 13.04 -23.05 -5.04
CA THR A 182 12.77 -23.79 -3.80
C THR A 182 14.06 -23.80 -2.98
N ILE A 183 13.93 -23.60 -1.67
CA ILE A 183 15.07 -23.60 -0.75
C ILE A 183 14.68 -24.28 0.56
N GLN A 184 15.64 -24.93 1.19
CA GLN A 184 15.52 -25.41 2.57
C GLN A 184 16.37 -24.51 3.46
N ILE A 185 15.75 -23.97 4.50
CA ILE A 185 16.34 -23.05 5.46
C ILE A 185 16.55 -23.83 6.75
N LYS A 186 17.80 -23.97 7.17
CA LYS A 186 18.14 -24.61 8.44
C LYS A 186 17.83 -23.64 9.59
N PRO A 187 17.59 -24.16 10.81
CA PRO A 187 17.42 -23.31 11.98
C PRO A 187 18.61 -22.35 12.16
N LYS A 188 18.31 -21.07 12.41
CA LYS A 188 19.26 -19.95 12.57
C LYS A 188 20.08 -19.61 11.33
N ASP A 189 19.74 -20.20 10.19
CA ASP A 189 20.37 -19.93 8.90
C ASP A 189 19.57 -18.88 8.12
N LYS A 190 20.24 -18.26 7.14
CA LYS A 190 19.64 -17.23 6.29
C LYS A 190 19.66 -17.66 4.84
N ALA A 191 18.53 -17.51 4.17
CA ALA A 191 18.37 -17.78 2.76
C ALA A 191 18.07 -16.48 2.01
N GLU A 192 18.79 -16.26 0.91
CA GLU A 192 18.54 -15.14 0.01
C GLU A 192 17.73 -15.60 -1.20
N ILE A 193 16.69 -14.85 -1.53
CA ILE A 193 15.87 -15.03 -2.72
C ILE A 193 15.90 -13.75 -3.54
N THR A 194 16.27 -13.88 -4.81
CA THR A 194 16.18 -12.81 -5.79
C THR A 194 14.95 -13.00 -6.67
N ILE A 195 14.11 -11.97 -6.73
CA ILE A 195 12.98 -11.88 -7.65
C ILE A 195 13.34 -10.88 -8.73
N THR A 196 13.38 -11.35 -9.98
CA THR A 196 13.66 -10.53 -11.17
C THR A 196 12.38 -10.30 -11.94
N VAL A 197 12.06 -9.03 -12.22
CA VAL A 197 10.89 -8.62 -13.01
C VAL A 197 11.36 -7.91 -14.27
N LYS A 198 11.07 -8.47 -15.44
CA LYS A 198 11.35 -7.85 -16.74
C LYS A 198 10.12 -7.06 -17.19
N ILE A 199 10.21 -5.74 -17.22
CA ILE A 199 9.09 -4.90 -17.62
C ILE A 199 8.94 -4.96 -19.15
N PRO A 200 7.77 -5.36 -19.68
CA PRO A 200 7.54 -5.33 -21.12
C PRO A 200 7.71 -3.91 -21.69
N LYS A 201 8.21 -3.79 -22.92
CA LYS A 201 8.27 -2.50 -23.61
C LYS A 201 6.89 -1.88 -23.87
N THR A 202 5.85 -2.71 -23.83
CA THR A 202 4.44 -2.34 -24.02
C THR A 202 3.72 -2.11 -22.69
N ALA A 203 4.44 -2.08 -21.56
CA ALA A 203 3.82 -1.85 -20.25
C ALA A 203 3.29 -0.41 -20.17
N ALA A 204 2.04 -0.27 -19.74
CA ALA A 204 1.45 1.04 -19.48
C ALA A 204 2.02 1.63 -18.18
N SER A 205 2.08 2.95 -18.09
CA SER A 205 2.42 3.65 -16.86
C SER A 205 1.42 3.36 -15.75
N GLY A 206 1.90 3.35 -14.50
CA GLY A 206 1.05 3.18 -13.33
C GLY A 206 1.67 2.27 -12.27
N ILE A 207 0.90 2.01 -11.23
CA ILE A 207 1.31 1.17 -10.10
C ILE A 207 0.81 -0.25 -10.33
N TYR A 208 1.69 -1.21 -10.14
CA TYR A 208 1.47 -2.62 -10.36
C TYR A 208 1.76 -3.40 -9.09
N HIS A 209 0.89 -4.35 -8.77
CA HIS A 209 1.05 -5.23 -7.61
C HIS A 209 1.08 -6.69 -8.00
N ALA A 210 1.94 -7.47 -7.36
CA ALA A 210 1.95 -8.93 -7.44
C ALA A 210 2.04 -9.53 -6.03
N THR A 211 1.54 -10.74 -5.89
CA THR A 211 1.56 -11.52 -4.66
C THR A 211 2.41 -12.78 -4.83
N PHE A 212 3.14 -13.12 -3.79
CA PHE A 212 3.89 -14.36 -3.68
C PHE A 212 3.49 -15.06 -2.38
N THR A 213 3.08 -16.31 -2.48
CA THR A 213 2.69 -17.14 -1.36
C THR A 213 3.62 -18.32 -1.25
N ASP A 214 3.91 -18.80 -0.05
CA ASP A 214 4.62 -20.07 0.08
C ASP A 214 3.67 -21.26 -0.11
N LYS A 215 4.12 -22.25 -0.87
CA LYS A 215 3.40 -23.51 -1.10
C LYS A 215 3.23 -24.32 0.19
N TYR A 216 4.22 -24.29 1.09
CA TYR A 216 4.22 -25.10 2.31
C TYR A 216 3.61 -24.35 3.50
N ASN A 217 3.69 -23.02 3.51
CA ASN A 217 3.07 -22.16 4.50
C ASN A 217 2.24 -21.03 3.83
N PRO A 218 0.94 -21.24 3.56
CA PRO A 218 0.11 -20.25 2.88
C PRO A 218 -0.12 -18.97 3.70
N LYS A 219 0.28 -18.93 4.98
CA LYS A 219 0.24 -17.73 5.83
C LYS A 219 1.35 -16.74 5.49
N VAL A 220 2.38 -17.18 4.77
CA VAL A 220 3.43 -16.30 4.23
C VAL A 220 2.89 -15.67 2.97
N LEU A 221 2.60 -14.37 3.03
CA LEU A 221 2.17 -13.57 1.90
C LEU A 221 3.15 -12.42 1.69
N ILE A 222 3.71 -12.34 0.49
CA ILE A 222 4.63 -11.29 0.10
C ILE A 222 3.96 -10.48 -1.02
N ILE A 223 3.85 -9.17 -0.83
CA ILE A 223 3.27 -8.26 -1.81
C ILE A 223 4.40 -7.42 -2.40
N LEU A 224 4.58 -7.49 -3.72
CA LEU A 224 5.50 -6.64 -4.46
C LEU A 224 4.74 -5.49 -5.09
N SER A 225 5.26 -4.27 -4.95
CA SER A 225 4.77 -3.07 -5.61
C SER A 225 5.84 -2.50 -6.53
N LEU A 226 5.46 -2.13 -7.76
CA LEU A 226 6.33 -1.40 -8.67
C LEU A 226 5.55 -0.29 -9.36
N GLU A 227 6.22 0.83 -9.61
CA GLU A 227 5.69 1.95 -10.38
C GLU A 227 6.39 2.00 -11.74
N ILE A 228 5.62 2.21 -12.80
CA ILE A 228 6.12 2.39 -14.17
C ILE A 228 5.85 3.82 -14.61
N ALA A 229 6.90 4.52 -15.04
CA ALA A 229 6.80 5.85 -15.62
C ALA A 229 6.12 5.83 -16.99
N ALA A 230 5.51 6.95 -17.36
CA ALA A 230 4.98 7.23 -18.70
C ALA A 230 6.10 7.38 -19.75
#